data_AF-A0A9P9UCW4-F1
#
_entry.id   AF-A0A9P9UCW4-F1
#
_cell.length_a   1.000
_cell.length_b   1.000
_cell.length_c   1.000
_cell.angle_alpha   90.00
_cell.angle_beta   90.00
_cell.angle_gamma   90.00
#
_symmetry.space_group_name_H-M   'P 1'
#
loop_
_entity.id
_entity.type
_entity.pdbx_description
1 polymer ?
#
loop_
_entity_poly.entity_id
_entity_poly.type
_entity_poly.pdbx_seq_one_letter_code
_entity_poly.pdbx_strand_id
1 'polypeptide(L)'
;MPSEQDQQSVRSVDMIKGMAEVFNENNKAWSIDLERGESRTEEKSEKEIDGIELEPYPCLDYINTEEEPSSYVNMQVTDAPDGYPMLARFISSHEDGYIFREFRYLQSRTLLHMQDELRALEVQLHRMDQFDAEHRATVLKTREVDDDRLGARGRLMEEIAEKLKKYGELLTISNNLANIDRPSHFDLQSLESFFKAKEPLVRHERYLGCQSDLVTLKAGRDDAWLDRRIIQLLVKYNCAPLRFLFANAHTKTHADSKHTPLNLFSIARVHFAKMVILILLMLCLLCLPIIPLYSWTQGGGGDKKDGESEEESTAITGQTLAKMMGLIVSCALAFGVVLSVCTRAKKHEIFGSCAA
;
A
#
# COMPACT_ATOMS: atom_id res chain seq x y z
N MET A 1 33.88 -59.70 -20.67
CA MET A 1 34.02 -58.43 -19.92
C MET A 1 33.17 -57.41 -20.64
N PRO A 2 32.16 -56.79 -20.00
CA PRO A 2 31.34 -55.80 -20.69
C PRO A 2 32.18 -54.54 -20.95
N SER A 3 32.03 -53.95 -22.13
CA SER A 3 32.75 -52.75 -22.57
C SER A 3 32.32 -51.52 -21.78
N GLU A 4 33.24 -50.57 -21.56
CA GLU A 4 33.01 -49.33 -20.79
C GLU A 4 31.83 -48.48 -21.32
N GLN A 5 31.47 -48.62 -22.59
CA GLN A 5 30.31 -47.95 -23.19
C GLN A 5 28.96 -48.48 -22.67
N ASP A 6 28.85 -49.77 -22.37
CA ASP A 6 27.61 -50.35 -21.82
C ASP A 6 27.40 -49.95 -20.35
N GLN A 7 28.49 -49.72 -19.60
CA GLN A 7 28.39 -49.24 -18.21
C GLN A 7 28.02 -47.76 -18.08
N GLN A 8 28.35 -46.92 -19.07
CA GLN A 8 27.92 -45.52 -19.11
C GLN A 8 26.44 -45.38 -19.50
N SER A 9 25.97 -46.21 -20.44
CA SER A 9 24.57 -46.26 -20.88
C SER A 9 23.62 -46.65 -19.74
N VAL A 10 23.96 -47.70 -18.97
CA VAL A 10 23.13 -48.17 -17.85
C VAL A 10 23.08 -47.13 -16.72
N ARG A 11 24.21 -46.45 -16.42
CA ARG A 11 24.24 -45.37 -15.41
C ARG A 11 23.41 -44.14 -15.80
N SER A 12 23.32 -43.78 -17.09
CA SER A 12 22.49 -42.64 -17.51
C SER A 12 21.00 -42.97 -17.47
N VAL A 13 20.62 -44.21 -17.79
CA VAL A 13 19.22 -44.66 -17.72
C VAL A 13 18.72 -44.73 -16.28
N ASP A 14 19.55 -45.21 -15.34
CA ASP A 14 19.19 -45.26 -13.91
C ASP A 14 19.10 -43.86 -13.29
N MET A 15 19.94 -42.91 -13.73
CA MET A 15 19.87 -41.51 -13.28
C MET A 15 18.62 -40.78 -13.80
N ILE A 16 18.20 -41.03 -15.05
CA ILE A 16 16.97 -40.47 -15.63
C ILE A 16 15.73 -41.06 -14.95
N LYS A 17 15.76 -42.35 -14.59
CA LYS A 17 14.68 -43.02 -13.86
C LYS A 17 14.53 -42.49 -12.43
N GLY A 18 15.65 -42.25 -11.73
CA GLY A 18 15.65 -41.62 -10.40
C GLY A 18 15.19 -40.16 -10.42
N MET A 19 15.50 -39.39 -11.46
CA MET A 19 14.98 -38.01 -11.60
C MET A 19 13.48 -38.00 -11.94
N ALA A 20 12.97 -38.95 -12.72
CA ALA A 20 11.55 -39.08 -13.02
C ALA A 20 10.73 -39.51 -11.79
N GLU A 21 11.28 -40.36 -10.91
CA GLU A 21 10.62 -40.74 -9.64
C GLU A 21 10.56 -39.57 -8.65
N VAL A 22 11.63 -38.77 -8.53
CA VAL A 22 11.65 -37.56 -7.68
C VAL A 22 10.70 -36.47 -8.21
N PHE A 23 10.57 -36.33 -9.54
CA PHE A 23 9.64 -35.38 -10.15
C PHE A 23 8.17 -35.82 -10.00
N ASN A 24 7.90 -37.14 -10.03
CA ASN A 24 6.57 -37.70 -9.84
C ASN A 24 6.11 -37.65 -8.37
N GLU A 25 7.03 -37.75 -7.40
CA GLU A 25 6.72 -37.54 -5.98
C GLU A 25 6.44 -36.06 -5.65
N ASN A 26 7.19 -35.12 -6.25
CA ASN A 26 6.93 -33.69 -6.05
C ASN A 26 5.63 -33.19 -6.71
N ASN A 27 5.24 -33.77 -7.86
CA ASN A 27 3.95 -33.45 -8.48
C ASN A 27 2.74 -34.00 -7.72
N LYS A 28 2.90 -35.06 -6.90
CA LYS A 28 1.84 -35.53 -6.00
C LYS A 28 1.62 -34.63 -4.78
N ALA A 29 2.61 -33.82 -4.41
CA ALA A 29 2.52 -32.96 -3.22
C ALA A 29 1.69 -31.67 -3.43
N TRP A 30 1.32 -31.34 -4.68
CA TRP A 30 0.59 -30.10 -5.02
C TRP A 30 -0.76 -30.32 -5.71
N SER A 31 -1.23 -31.57 -5.82
CA SER A 31 -2.63 -31.86 -6.15
C SER A 31 -3.46 -31.93 -4.87
N ILE A 32 -3.90 -30.76 -4.40
CA ILE A 32 -5.03 -30.70 -3.48
C ILE A 32 -6.26 -31.13 -4.28
N ASP A 33 -6.70 -32.36 -4.06
CA ASP A 33 -7.94 -32.93 -4.57
C ASP A 33 -9.12 -32.06 -4.12
N LEU A 34 -9.63 -31.23 -5.05
CA LEU A 34 -10.85 -30.42 -4.87
C LEU A 34 -12.11 -31.14 -5.37
N GLU A 35 -12.03 -32.43 -5.71
CA GLU A 35 -13.16 -33.22 -6.20
C GLU A 35 -13.19 -34.62 -5.58
N ARG A 36 -13.70 -34.71 -4.34
CA ARG A 36 -14.46 -35.88 -3.87
C ARG A 36 -15.19 -35.54 -2.58
N GLY A 37 -16.46 -35.19 -2.71
CA GLY A 37 -17.41 -35.41 -1.64
C GLY A 37 -17.61 -36.91 -1.49
N GLU A 38 -16.89 -37.53 -0.57
CA GLU A 38 -17.23 -38.86 -0.07
C GLU A 38 -16.67 -39.00 1.35
N SER A 39 -17.59 -39.28 2.27
CA SER A 39 -17.39 -39.46 3.70
C SER A 39 -16.23 -40.41 3.99
N ARG A 40 -15.20 -39.93 4.68
CA ARG A 40 -14.17 -40.79 5.26
C ARG A 40 -14.32 -40.78 6.78
N THR A 41 -14.72 -41.95 7.26
CA THR A 41 -14.87 -42.36 8.66
C THR A 41 -13.67 -41.88 9.49
N GLU A 42 -13.99 -41.33 10.66
CA GLU A 42 -13.06 -40.93 11.70
C GLU A 42 -12.07 -42.05 12.02
N GLU A 43 -10.80 -41.87 11.65
CA GLU A 43 -9.70 -42.64 12.22
C GLU A 43 -8.66 -41.68 12.79
N LYS A 44 -8.97 -41.29 14.03
CA LYS A 44 -8.08 -40.89 15.12
C LYS A 44 -6.58 -40.86 14.77
N SER A 45 -6.08 -39.68 14.40
CA SER A 45 -4.67 -39.34 14.61
C SER A 45 -4.53 -37.88 15.06
N GLU A 46 -5.09 -37.57 16.23
CA GLU A 46 -4.65 -36.40 17.00
C GLU A 46 -3.24 -36.69 17.48
N LYS A 47 -2.26 -36.19 16.72
CA LYS A 47 -0.87 -36.15 17.16
C LYS A 47 -0.74 -35.04 18.18
N GLU A 48 -0.69 -35.47 19.44
CA GLU A 48 -0.05 -34.85 20.59
C GLU A 48 1.08 -33.89 20.17
N ILE A 49 0.84 -32.59 20.33
CA ILE A 49 1.87 -31.55 20.32
C ILE A 49 2.02 -31.12 21.78
N ASP A 50 3.15 -31.49 22.39
CA ASP A 50 3.68 -30.97 23.65
C ASP A 50 2.73 -30.95 24.87
N GLY A 51 2.02 -32.04 25.16
CA GLY A 51 1.34 -32.24 26.45
C GLY A 51 0.24 -31.21 26.79
N ILE A 52 -0.20 -30.44 25.81
CA ILE A 52 -1.38 -29.57 25.92
C ILE A 52 -2.55 -30.40 25.37
N GLU A 53 -3.39 -30.90 26.27
CA GLU A 53 -4.69 -31.45 25.92
C GLU A 53 -5.52 -30.30 25.33
N LEU A 54 -5.56 -30.23 24.00
CA LEU A 54 -6.38 -29.26 23.29
C LEU A 54 -7.83 -29.65 23.53
N GLU A 55 -8.53 -28.87 24.35
CA GLU A 55 -9.98 -29.02 24.46
C GLU A 55 -10.57 -28.90 23.04
N PRO A 56 -11.43 -29.85 22.62
CA PRO A 56 -12.05 -29.77 21.32
C PRO A 56 -12.77 -28.44 21.19
N TYR A 57 -12.62 -27.77 20.04
CA TYR A 57 -13.34 -26.54 19.76
C TYR A 57 -14.82 -26.75 20.08
N PRO A 58 -15.45 -25.84 20.85
CA PRO A 58 -16.86 -25.99 21.17
C PRO A 58 -17.64 -26.14 19.86
N CYS A 59 -18.54 -27.11 19.81
CA CYS A 59 -19.51 -27.23 18.73
C CYS A 59 -20.23 -25.88 18.54
N LEU A 60 -20.74 -25.62 17.33
CA LEU A 60 -21.40 -24.36 16.90
C LEU A 60 -22.59 -23.89 17.78
N ASP A 61 -22.85 -24.56 18.90
CA ASP A 61 -23.83 -24.24 19.94
C ASP A 61 -23.61 -22.88 20.63
N TYR A 62 -22.52 -22.17 20.32
CA TYR A 62 -22.26 -20.79 20.76
C TYR A 62 -22.77 -19.71 19.79
N ILE A 63 -23.33 -20.08 18.63
CA ILE A 63 -23.92 -19.11 17.71
C ILE A 63 -25.22 -18.57 18.32
N ASN A 64 -25.13 -17.36 18.88
CA ASN A 64 -26.30 -16.65 19.36
C ASN A 64 -27.08 -16.09 18.15
N THR A 65 -28.15 -16.78 17.77
CA THR A 65 -29.00 -16.40 16.61
C THR A 65 -29.76 -15.09 16.85
N GLU A 66 -29.82 -14.61 18.09
CA GLU A 66 -30.46 -13.33 18.46
C GLU A 66 -29.47 -12.14 18.46
N GLU A 67 -28.17 -12.39 18.31
CA GLU A 67 -27.15 -11.35 18.35
C GLU A 67 -27.13 -10.57 17.02
N GLU A 68 -27.50 -9.30 17.07
CA GLU A 68 -27.49 -8.47 15.86
C GLU A 68 -26.06 -8.28 15.33
N PRO A 69 -25.84 -8.35 14.00
CA PRO A 69 -24.55 -8.09 13.38
C PRO A 69 -23.94 -6.73 13.72
N SER A 70 -24.79 -5.76 14.05
CA SER A 70 -24.42 -4.40 14.44
C SER A 70 -23.47 -4.37 15.64
N SER A 71 -23.57 -5.35 16.54
CA SER A 71 -22.78 -5.47 17.78
C SER A 71 -21.28 -5.69 17.52
N TYR A 72 -20.92 -6.67 16.70
CA TYR A 72 -19.52 -6.98 16.38
C TYR A 72 -18.99 -6.18 15.18
N VAL A 73 -19.86 -5.71 14.27
CA VAL A 73 -19.44 -4.85 13.14
C VAL A 73 -19.00 -3.46 13.59
N ASN A 74 -19.64 -2.89 14.62
CA ASN A 74 -19.35 -1.54 15.12
C ASN A 74 -18.50 -1.50 16.40
N MET A 75 -17.97 -2.66 16.82
CA MET A 75 -17.12 -2.82 18.01
C MET A 75 -15.95 -1.82 18.05
N GLN A 76 -15.62 -1.23 19.19
CA GLN A 76 -14.42 -0.38 19.26
C GLN A 76 -13.17 -1.25 19.38
N VAL A 77 -12.00 -0.68 19.05
CA VAL A 77 -10.70 -1.37 19.18
C VAL A 77 -10.47 -1.85 20.62
N THR A 78 -10.96 -1.11 21.62
CA THR A 78 -10.83 -1.45 23.04
C THR A 78 -11.65 -2.64 23.47
N ASP A 79 -12.73 -2.93 22.75
CA ASP A 79 -13.70 -3.96 23.13
C ASP A 79 -13.34 -5.28 22.44
N ALA A 80 -12.57 -5.22 21.35
CA ALA A 80 -12.14 -6.38 20.57
C ALA A 80 -11.28 -7.36 21.39
N PRO A 81 -11.44 -8.69 21.17
CA PRO A 81 -10.59 -9.68 21.80
C PRO A 81 -9.10 -9.45 21.49
N ASP A 82 -8.25 -9.70 22.50
CA ASP A 82 -6.80 -9.64 22.35
C ASP A 82 -6.32 -10.54 21.21
N GLY A 83 -5.20 -10.18 20.56
CA GLY A 83 -4.68 -10.92 19.42
C GLY A 83 -4.86 -10.22 18.07
N TYR A 84 -4.97 -11.05 17.04
CA TYR A 84 -5.33 -10.63 15.68
C TYR A 84 -6.65 -9.87 15.57
N PRO A 85 -7.74 -10.19 16.31
CA PRO A 85 -8.99 -9.43 16.22
C PRO A 85 -8.81 -7.95 16.59
N MET A 86 -8.17 -7.65 17.72
CA MET A 86 -7.87 -6.28 18.13
C MET A 86 -6.95 -5.57 17.13
N LEU A 87 -5.90 -6.24 16.66
CA LEU A 87 -4.99 -5.67 15.67
C LEU A 87 -5.70 -5.37 14.35
N ALA A 88 -6.51 -6.31 13.85
CA ALA A 88 -7.32 -6.13 12.64
C ALA A 88 -8.25 -4.92 12.78
N ARG A 89 -8.90 -4.79 13.95
CA ARG A 89 -9.77 -3.65 14.25
C ARG A 89 -8.99 -2.34 14.29
N PHE A 90 -7.79 -2.34 14.85
CA PHE A 90 -6.92 -1.17 14.89
C PHE A 90 -6.47 -0.74 13.49
N ILE A 91 -5.92 -1.65 12.68
CA ILE A 91 -5.46 -1.32 11.32
C ILE A 91 -6.62 -0.94 10.40
N SER A 92 -7.81 -1.53 10.58
CA SER A 92 -9.01 -1.19 9.80
C SER A 92 -9.73 0.08 10.27
N SER A 93 -9.43 0.59 11.47
CA SER A 93 -10.12 1.76 12.04
C SER A 93 -9.79 3.07 11.30
N HIS A 94 -8.67 3.11 10.57
CA HIS A 94 -8.24 4.27 9.81
C HIS A 94 -7.72 3.87 8.44
N GLU A 95 -8.02 4.68 7.44
CA GLU A 95 -7.60 4.43 6.05
C GLU A 95 -6.07 4.40 5.90
N ASP A 96 -5.36 5.31 6.58
CA ASP A 96 -3.89 5.37 6.59
C ASP A 96 -3.25 4.30 7.50
N GLY A 97 -4.06 3.63 8.33
CA GLY A 97 -3.64 2.55 9.22
C GLY A 97 -3.55 1.18 8.55
N TYR A 98 -3.94 1.08 7.28
CA TYR A 98 -3.99 -0.16 6.50
C TYR A 98 -2.59 -0.57 5.99
N ILE A 99 -1.70 -0.84 6.96
CA ILE A 99 -0.27 -1.08 6.79
C ILE A 99 0.03 -2.58 6.85
N PHE A 100 0.59 -3.11 5.77
CA PHE A 100 0.95 -4.52 5.62
C PHE A 100 2.38 -4.68 5.12
N ARG A 101 2.87 -5.92 5.17
CA ARG A 101 4.16 -6.28 4.57
C ARG A 101 4.02 -6.50 3.06
N GLU A 102 4.97 -5.97 2.31
CA GLU A 102 5.14 -6.21 0.87
C GLU A 102 5.73 -7.60 0.62
N PHE A 103 6.57 -8.12 1.51
CA PHE A 103 7.33 -9.37 1.32
C PHE A 103 8.24 -9.35 0.09
N ARG A 104 8.89 -8.22 -0.18
CA ARG A 104 9.67 -8.03 -1.42
C ARG A 104 10.76 -9.08 -1.65
N TYR A 105 11.45 -9.47 -0.58
CA TYR A 105 12.46 -10.51 -0.63
C TYR A 105 11.89 -11.87 -1.06
N LEU A 106 10.74 -12.27 -0.50
CA LEU A 106 10.10 -13.53 -0.85
C LEU A 106 9.62 -13.51 -2.30
N GLN A 107 9.00 -12.41 -2.74
CA GLN A 107 8.59 -12.26 -4.14
C GLN A 107 9.78 -12.41 -5.10
N SER A 108 10.91 -11.74 -4.80
CA SER A 108 12.12 -11.83 -5.62
C SER A 108 12.67 -13.26 -5.66
N ARG A 109 12.68 -13.96 -4.53
CA ARG A 109 13.14 -15.35 -4.46
C ARG A 109 12.25 -16.30 -5.25
N THR A 110 10.93 -16.11 -5.20
CA THR A 110 9.96 -16.90 -5.98
C THR A 110 10.09 -16.61 -7.48
N LEU A 111 10.25 -15.35 -7.88
CA LEU A 111 10.48 -14.98 -9.28
C LEU A 111 11.76 -15.59 -9.85
N LEU A 112 12.87 -15.53 -9.10
CA LEU A 112 14.13 -16.16 -9.49
C LEU A 112 14.01 -17.68 -9.61
N HIS A 113 13.25 -18.31 -8.72
CA HIS A 113 12.99 -19.75 -8.79
C HIS A 113 12.21 -20.11 -10.06
N MET A 114 11.13 -19.39 -10.38
CA MET A 114 10.35 -19.61 -11.61
C MET A 114 11.17 -19.32 -12.88
N GLN A 115 12.09 -18.37 -12.85
CA GLN A 115 13.01 -18.12 -13.97
C GLN A 115 13.91 -19.32 -14.25
N ASP A 116 14.44 -19.97 -13.20
CA ASP A 116 15.27 -21.15 -13.37
C ASP A 116 14.46 -22.36 -13.87
N GLU A 117 13.23 -22.54 -13.39
CA GLU A 117 12.31 -23.57 -13.93
C GLU A 117 12.04 -23.35 -15.43
N LEU A 118 11.70 -22.13 -15.84
CA LEU A 118 11.46 -21.79 -17.25
C LEU A 118 12.72 -21.99 -18.10
N ARG A 119 13.89 -21.62 -17.59
CA ARG A 119 15.18 -21.85 -18.25
C ARG A 119 15.44 -23.34 -18.45
N ALA A 120 15.13 -24.19 -17.48
CA ALA A 120 15.29 -25.63 -17.60
C ALA A 120 14.42 -26.20 -18.74
N LEU A 121 13.16 -25.76 -18.82
CA LEU A 121 12.24 -26.14 -19.90
C LEU A 121 12.70 -25.61 -21.27
N GLU A 122 13.21 -24.38 -21.33
CA GLU A 122 13.79 -23.79 -22.54
C GLU A 122 14.98 -24.61 -23.06
N VAL A 123 15.89 -25.03 -22.17
CA VAL A 123 17.01 -25.90 -22.53
C VAL A 123 16.53 -27.25 -23.03
N GLN A 124 15.49 -27.82 -22.42
CA GLN A 124 14.90 -29.09 -22.85
C GLN A 124 14.30 -28.97 -24.26
N LEU A 125 13.51 -27.92 -24.51
CA LEU A 125 12.93 -27.64 -25.82
C LEU A 125 14.02 -27.45 -26.87
N HIS A 126 15.06 -26.66 -26.54
CA HIS A 126 16.19 -26.42 -27.42
C HIS A 126 16.92 -27.72 -27.80
N ARG A 127 17.13 -28.64 -26.85
CA ARG A 127 17.74 -29.94 -27.14
C ARG A 127 16.87 -30.81 -28.03
N MET A 128 15.55 -30.79 -27.85
CA MET A 128 14.62 -31.49 -28.74
C MET A 128 14.69 -30.93 -30.16
N ASP A 129 14.78 -29.60 -30.29
CA ASP A 129 14.88 -28.95 -31.59
C ASP A 129 16.21 -29.23 -32.29
N GLN A 130 17.33 -29.24 -31.55
CA GLN A 130 18.63 -29.65 -32.09
C GLN A 130 18.61 -31.10 -32.59
N PHE A 131 18.06 -32.01 -31.77
CA PHE A 131 17.96 -33.42 -32.14
C PHE A 131 17.13 -33.60 -33.42
N ASP A 132 15.97 -32.93 -33.51
CA ASP A 132 15.12 -33.02 -34.69
C ASP A 132 15.73 -32.31 -35.91
N ALA A 133 16.52 -31.24 -35.71
CA ALA A 133 17.23 -30.58 -36.81
C ALA A 133 18.24 -31.53 -37.47
N GLU A 134 18.97 -32.33 -36.68
CA GLU A 134 19.97 -33.28 -37.17
C GLU A 134 19.34 -34.52 -37.81
N HIS A 135 18.25 -35.04 -37.22
CA HIS A 135 17.71 -36.34 -37.60
C HIS A 135 16.51 -36.24 -38.53
N ARG A 136 15.64 -35.22 -38.36
CA ARG A 136 14.34 -35.09 -39.04
C ARG A 136 13.86 -33.64 -39.15
N ALA A 137 14.59 -32.81 -39.92
CA ALA A 137 14.31 -31.38 -40.06
C ALA A 137 12.91 -31.02 -40.61
N THR A 138 12.18 -31.97 -41.21
CA THR A 138 10.80 -31.76 -41.67
C THR A 138 9.80 -31.63 -40.51
N VAL A 139 10.06 -32.29 -39.36
CA VAL A 139 9.19 -32.26 -38.17
C VAL A 139 9.13 -30.83 -37.59
N LEU A 140 10.27 -30.14 -37.57
CA LEU A 140 10.35 -28.74 -37.10
C LEU A 140 9.52 -27.76 -37.95
N LYS A 141 9.16 -28.14 -39.17
CA LYS A 141 8.44 -27.28 -40.13
C LYS A 141 6.93 -27.50 -40.10
N THR A 142 6.43 -28.51 -39.40
CA THR A 142 5.00 -28.85 -39.42
C THR A 142 4.55 -29.37 -38.07
N ARG A 143 3.66 -28.62 -37.41
CA ARG A 143 3.08 -28.99 -36.11
C ARG A 143 2.32 -30.32 -36.18
N GLU A 144 1.56 -30.55 -37.24
CA GLU A 144 0.79 -31.79 -37.41
C GLU A 144 1.67 -33.05 -37.38
N VAL A 145 2.84 -33.00 -38.03
CA VAL A 145 3.81 -34.11 -38.06
C VAL A 145 4.51 -34.29 -36.70
N ASP A 146 4.60 -33.22 -35.92
CA ASP A 146 5.20 -33.26 -34.59
C ASP A 146 4.22 -33.74 -33.50
N ASP A 147 2.95 -33.35 -33.61
CA ASP A 147 1.86 -33.76 -32.73
C ASP A 147 1.61 -35.29 -32.79
N ASP A 148 1.86 -35.92 -33.95
CA ASP A 148 1.80 -37.38 -34.15
C ASP A 148 2.84 -38.15 -33.31
N ARG A 149 3.88 -37.48 -32.80
CA ARG A 149 5.01 -38.11 -32.09
C ARG A 149 4.78 -38.17 -30.58
N LEU A 150 3.86 -39.04 -30.15
CA LEU A 150 3.55 -39.35 -28.74
C LEU A 150 3.22 -38.11 -27.89
N GLY A 151 2.97 -36.94 -28.50
CA GLY A 151 2.70 -35.66 -27.84
C GLY A 151 3.82 -35.13 -26.93
N ALA A 152 5.07 -35.56 -27.08
CA ALA A 152 6.15 -35.18 -26.14
C ALA A 152 6.47 -33.67 -26.19
N ARG A 153 6.60 -33.09 -27.40
CA ARG A 153 6.78 -31.63 -27.55
C ARG A 153 5.52 -30.88 -27.13
N GLY A 154 4.34 -31.38 -27.49
CA GLY A 154 3.06 -30.81 -27.06
C GLY A 154 2.94 -30.67 -25.54
N ARG A 155 3.23 -31.73 -24.78
CA ARG A 155 3.25 -31.69 -23.30
C ARG A 155 4.26 -30.69 -22.75
N LEU A 156 5.46 -30.64 -23.31
CA LEU A 156 6.49 -29.67 -22.89
C LEU A 156 6.03 -28.23 -23.15
N MET A 157 5.40 -27.98 -24.29
CA MET A 157 4.86 -26.66 -24.64
C MET A 157 3.69 -26.27 -23.73
N GLU A 158 2.84 -27.22 -23.33
CA GLU A 158 1.77 -27.01 -22.36
C GLU A 158 2.33 -26.63 -20.97
N GLU A 159 3.34 -27.36 -20.49
CA GLU A 159 4.04 -27.06 -19.24
C GLU A 159 4.70 -25.68 -19.27
N ILE A 160 5.38 -25.35 -20.38
CA ILE A 160 5.96 -24.00 -20.59
C ILE A 160 4.87 -22.94 -20.53
N ALA A 161 3.74 -23.14 -21.21
CA ALA A 161 2.64 -22.18 -21.22
C ALA A 161 2.06 -21.96 -19.80
N GLU A 162 1.88 -23.02 -19.02
CA GLU A 162 1.39 -22.93 -17.65
C GLU A 162 2.38 -22.18 -16.73
N LYS A 163 3.67 -22.55 -16.76
CA LYS A 163 4.71 -21.91 -15.96
C LYS A 163 4.89 -20.44 -16.34
N LEU A 164 4.83 -20.12 -17.64
CA LEU A 164 4.95 -18.74 -18.13
C LEU A 164 3.76 -17.89 -17.69
N LYS A 165 2.54 -18.44 -17.67
CA LYS A 165 1.35 -17.78 -17.14
C LYS A 165 1.52 -17.46 -15.65
N LYS A 166 1.89 -18.44 -14.83
CA LYS A 166 2.14 -18.26 -13.38
C LYS A 166 3.23 -17.21 -13.11
N TYR A 167 4.31 -17.24 -13.88
CA TYR A 167 5.38 -16.25 -13.79
C TYR A 167 4.91 -14.83 -14.15
N GLY A 168 4.13 -14.69 -15.23
CA GLY A 168 3.55 -13.40 -15.65
C GLY A 168 2.56 -12.82 -14.65
N GLU A 169 1.72 -13.66 -14.05
CA GLU A 169 0.81 -13.28 -12.97
C GLU A 169 1.59 -12.77 -11.76
N LEU A 170 2.63 -13.49 -11.33
CA LEU A 170 3.48 -13.08 -10.22
C LEU A 170 4.21 -11.77 -10.50
N LEU A 171 4.75 -11.58 -11.71
CA LEU A 171 5.36 -10.31 -12.12
C LEU A 171 4.37 -9.14 -12.04
N THR A 172 3.14 -9.36 -12.47
CA THR A 172 2.08 -8.34 -12.43
C THR A 172 1.74 -7.97 -10.99
N ILE A 173 1.58 -8.97 -10.11
CA ILE A 173 1.36 -8.77 -8.68
C ILE A 173 2.53 -8.01 -8.07
N SER A 174 3.77 -8.43 -8.35
CA SER A 174 4.98 -7.76 -7.85
C SER A 174 5.10 -6.32 -8.31
N ASN A 175 4.81 -6.04 -9.58
CA ASN A 175 4.78 -4.67 -10.09
C ASN A 175 3.69 -3.84 -9.40
N ASN A 176 2.50 -4.40 -9.20
CA ASN A 176 1.43 -3.71 -8.50
C ASN A 176 1.84 -3.39 -7.05
N LEU A 177 2.40 -4.35 -6.33
CA LEU A 177 2.90 -4.18 -4.96
C LEU A 177 4.04 -3.16 -4.86
N ALA A 178 4.96 -3.16 -5.83
CA ALA A 178 6.06 -2.19 -5.88
C ALA A 178 5.60 -0.75 -6.12
N ASN A 179 4.42 -0.56 -6.72
CA ASN A 179 3.80 0.74 -6.97
C ASN A 179 2.90 1.22 -5.81
N ILE A 180 2.70 0.39 -4.78
CA ILE A 180 1.98 0.79 -3.58
C ILE A 180 2.87 1.73 -2.77
N ASP A 181 2.26 2.80 -2.25
CA ASP A 181 2.98 3.79 -1.47
C ASP A 181 3.44 3.23 -0.11
N ARG A 182 4.54 3.82 0.38
CA ARG A 182 5.06 3.51 1.71
C ARG A 182 4.26 4.27 2.77
N PRO A 183 4.05 3.67 3.96
CA PRO A 183 3.38 4.37 5.05
C PRO A 183 4.18 5.59 5.51
N SER A 184 3.48 6.62 5.99
CA SER A 184 4.13 7.79 6.57
C SER A 184 4.84 7.41 7.86
N HIS A 185 5.89 8.17 8.22
CA HIS A 185 6.54 8.02 9.52
C HIS A 185 5.57 8.21 10.69
N PHE A 186 4.53 9.03 10.51
CA PHE A 186 3.51 9.24 11.54
C PHE A 186 2.66 7.99 11.75
N ASP A 187 2.18 7.37 10.67
CA ASP A 187 1.33 6.17 10.76
C ASP A 187 2.12 4.98 11.32
N LEU A 188 3.38 4.85 10.90
CA LEU A 188 4.31 3.89 11.49
C LEU A 188 4.49 4.12 12.98
N GLN A 189 4.68 5.37 13.41
CA GLN A 189 4.84 5.69 14.82
C GLN A 189 3.56 5.41 15.63
N SER A 190 2.39 5.66 15.05
CA SER A 190 1.09 5.33 15.65
C SER A 190 0.95 3.83 15.87
N LEU A 191 1.24 3.03 14.84
CA LEU A 191 1.23 1.58 14.89
C LEU A 191 2.27 1.04 15.88
N GLU A 192 3.50 1.54 15.88
CA GLU A 192 4.54 1.18 16.86
C GLU A 192 4.11 1.50 18.29
N SER A 193 3.45 2.64 18.50
CA SER A 193 2.93 3.03 19.83
C SER A 193 1.82 2.09 20.28
N PHE A 194 0.93 1.68 19.37
CA PHE A 194 -0.09 0.68 19.64
C PHE A 194 0.53 -0.68 20.01
N PHE A 195 1.52 -1.15 19.23
CA PHE A 195 2.25 -2.39 19.53
C PHE A 195 2.98 -2.33 20.87
N LYS A 196 3.52 -1.18 21.28
CA LYS A 196 4.15 -1.01 22.59
C LYS A 196 3.15 -0.95 23.75
N ALA A 197 1.97 -0.38 23.53
CA ALA A 197 0.98 -0.16 24.57
C ALA A 197 0.08 -1.38 24.83
N LYS A 198 -0.24 -2.15 23.79
CA LYS A 198 -1.18 -3.28 23.86
C LYS A 198 -0.52 -4.64 23.65
N GLU A 199 0.64 -4.69 22.96
CA GLU A 199 1.30 -5.94 22.57
C GLU A 199 0.33 -6.99 22.01
N PRO A 200 -0.44 -6.67 20.96
CA PRO A 200 -1.54 -7.52 20.49
C PRO A 200 -1.07 -8.86 19.91
N LEU A 201 0.22 -9.02 19.59
CA LEU A 201 0.78 -10.24 19.02
C LEU A 201 2.00 -10.71 19.82
N VAL A 202 2.23 -12.02 19.78
CA VAL A 202 3.47 -12.64 20.26
C VAL A 202 4.68 -12.09 19.50
N ARG A 203 5.84 -12.04 20.17
CA ARG A 203 7.03 -11.35 19.64
C ARG A 203 7.49 -11.83 18.27
N HIS A 204 7.39 -13.13 17.98
CA HIS A 204 7.85 -13.70 16.71
C HIS A 204 6.88 -13.49 15.54
N GLU A 205 5.61 -13.22 15.83
CA GLU A 205 4.57 -12.89 14.83
C GLU A 205 4.48 -11.38 14.56
N ARG A 206 5.18 -10.57 15.34
CA ARG A 206 5.23 -9.11 15.15
C ARG A 206 5.85 -8.77 13.80
N TYR A 207 5.05 -8.22 12.90
CA TYR A 207 5.47 -7.93 11.53
C TYR A 207 6.21 -6.59 11.34
N LEU A 208 6.29 -5.73 12.37
CA LEU A 208 6.91 -4.40 12.32
C LEU A 208 8.46 -4.40 12.27
N GLY A 209 9.12 -5.55 12.10
CA GLY A 209 10.58 -5.64 12.20
C GLY A 209 11.36 -4.86 11.13
N CYS A 210 10.80 -4.70 9.91
CA CYS A 210 11.50 -4.08 8.80
C CYS A 210 10.63 -3.00 8.14
N GLN A 211 10.86 -1.73 8.47
CA GLN A 211 10.09 -0.60 7.92
C GLN A 211 10.18 -0.50 6.39
N SER A 212 11.27 -0.97 5.77
CA SER A 212 11.44 -0.96 4.32
C SER A 212 10.56 -1.99 3.59
N ASP A 213 10.00 -2.96 4.31
CA ASP A 213 9.11 -4.00 3.78
C ASP A 213 7.63 -3.67 4.03
N LEU A 214 7.30 -2.46 4.51
CA LEU A 214 5.92 -2.05 4.78
C LEU A 214 5.34 -1.18 3.68
N VAL A 215 4.07 -1.41 3.36
CA VAL A 215 3.27 -0.69 2.37
C VAL A 215 1.92 -0.28 2.96
N THR A 216 1.37 0.84 2.49
CA THR A 216 0.01 1.27 2.82
C THR A 216 -0.91 1.07 1.62
N LEU A 217 -1.93 0.24 1.76
CA LEU A 217 -2.83 -0.10 0.64
C LEU A 217 -3.65 1.10 0.15
N LYS A 218 -3.82 2.12 0.99
CA LYS A 218 -4.40 3.40 0.59
C LYS A 218 -3.31 4.45 0.58
N ALA A 219 -2.75 4.64 -0.61
CA ALA A 219 -1.92 5.78 -0.96
C ALA A 219 -2.70 7.08 -0.72
N GLY A 220 -2.35 7.80 0.36
CA GLY A 220 -2.63 9.23 0.49
C GLY A 220 -1.82 10.02 -0.55
N ARG A 221 -2.05 9.78 -1.85
CA ARG A 221 -1.48 10.60 -2.92
C ARG A 221 -2.05 12.01 -2.75
N ASP A 222 -1.14 12.94 -2.48
CA ASP A 222 -1.28 14.41 -2.52
C ASP A 222 -1.68 15.16 -1.24
N ASP A 223 -1.14 14.80 -0.06
CA ASP A 223 -1.23 15.66 1.15
C ASP A 223 0.08 15.80 1.96
N ALA A 224 1.16 15.12 1.53
CA ALA A 224 2.25 14.69 2.41
C ALA A 224 3.13 15.79 3.05
N TRP A 225 3.28 16.99 2.44
CA TRP A 225 4.17 18.00 3.03
C TRP A 225 3.44 18.90 4.03
N LEU A 226 2.20 19.32 3.73
CA LEU A 226 1.40 20.18 4.60
C LEU A 226 0.81 19.41 5.75
N ASP A 227 0.24 18.22 5.54
CA ASP A 227 -0.25 17.43 6.67
C ASP A 227 0.90 17.09 7.60
N ARG A 228 2.09 16.75 7.09
CA ARG A 228 3.25 16.49 7.95
C ARG A 228 3.69 17.73 8.74
N ARG A 229 3.63 18.93 8.16
CA ARG A 229 3.99 20.17 8.88
C ARG A 229 2.93 20.60 9.86
N ILE A 230 1.65 20.51 9.48
CA ILE A 230 0.52 20.84 10.36
C ILE A 230 0.47 19.87 11.53
N ILE A 231 0.60 18.56 11.31
CA ILE A 231 0.63 17.55 12.37
C ILE A 231 1.85 17.75 13.27
N GLN A 232 3.04 18.01 12.72
CA GLN A 232 4.22 18.31 13.55
C GLN A 232 4.04 19.58 14.38
N LEU A 233 3.42 20.62 13.81
CA LEU A 233 3.09 21.84 14.55
C LEU A 233 2.01 21.57 15.61
N LEU A 234 1.00 20.75 15.31
CA LEU A 234 -0.07 20.37 16.22
C LEU A 234 0.47 19.58 17.43
N VAL A 235 1.39 18.65 17.18
CA VAL A 235 2.08 17.85 18.21
C VAL A 235 3.08 18.71 18.99
N LYS A 236 3.79 19.64 18.34
CA LYS A 236 4.78 20.51 18.98
C LYS A 236 4.15 21.64 19.81
N TYR A 237 3.03 22.21 19.34
CA TYR A 237 2.25 23.25 20.00
C TYR A 237 1.02 22.66 20.71
N ASN A 238 1.16 21.47 21.30
CA ASN A 238 0.10 20.75 22.01
C ASN A 238 -0.40 21.52 23.26
N CYS A 239 -1.18 22.58 23.04
CA CYS A 239 -1.77 23.44 24.05
C CYS A 239 -3.11 22.85 24.53
N ALA A 240 -3.51 23.19 25.77
CA ALA A 240 -4.77 22.77 26.38
C ALA A 240 -6.04 22.90 25.49
N PRO A 241 -6.24 24.00 24.70
CA PRO A 241 -7.41 24.10 23.82
C PRO A 241 -7.34 23.16 22.61
N LEU A 242 -6.16 22.90 22.03
CA LEU A 242 -6.01 21.87 20.98
C LEU A 242 -6.33 20.50 21.54
N ARG A 243 -5.82 20.19 22.74
CA ARG A 243 -6.15 18.93 23.41
C ARG A 243 -7.65 18.81 23.69
N PHE A 244 -8.36 19.90 23.98
CA PHE A 244 -9.82 19.90 24.16
C PHE A 244 -10.60 19.78 22.84
N LEU A 245 -10.11 20.36 21.75
CA LEU A 245 -10.73 20.29 20.43
C LEU A 245 -10.55 18.90 19.78
N PHE A 246 -9.40 18.26 20.02
CA PHE A 246 -8.98 17.01 19.39
C PHE A 246 -9.07 15.77 20.30
N ALA A 247 -9.21 15.93 21.63
CA ALA A 247 -9.52 14.81 22.52
C ALA A 247 -11.02 14.57 22.61
N ASN A 248 -11.40 13.30 22.71
CA ASN A 248 -12.77 12.90 22.94
C ASN A 248 -13.25 13.40 24.32
N ALA A 249 -14.41 14.09 24.33
CA ALA A 249 -15.26 14.15 25.51
C ALA A 249 -16.00 12.82 25.75
N HIS A 250 -16.07 11.94 24.73
CA HIS A 250 -16.88 10.72 24.74
C HIS A 250 -16.15 9.40 25.06
N THR A 251 -14.87 9.44 25.47
CA THR A 251 -14.15 8.27 26.05
C THR A 251 -13.80 8.51 27.52
N LYS A 252 -14.65 9.25 28.24
CA LYS A 252 -14.65 9.27 29.71
C LYS A 252 -15.81 8.44 30.25
N THR A 253 -15.93 7.19 29.81
CA THR A 253 -16.86 6.26 30.47
C THR A 253 -16.22 4.89 30.54
N HIS A 254 -15.78 4.58 31.76
CA HIS A 254 -15.41 3.25 32.28
C HIS A 254 -14.15 2.58 31.70
N ALA A 255 -13.00 3.26 31.81
CA ALA A 255 -11.73 2.54 31.90
C ALA A 255 -11.54 2.08 33.35
N ASP A 256 -11.88 0.81 33.61
CA ASP A 256 -11.34 0.07 34.74
C ASP A 256 -9.80 0.10 34.68
N SER A 257 -9.20 0.12 35.86
CA SER A 257 -7.81 0.43 36.09
C SER A 257 -6.86 -0.52 35.35
N LYS A 258 -6.09 -0.02 34.35
CA LYS A 258 -4.66 -0.36 34.10
C LYS A 258 -4.10 0.07 32.75
N HIS A 259 -4.90 0.40 31.73
CA HIS A 259 -4.34 0.66 30.40
C HIS A 259 -4.21 2.15 30.10
N THR A 260 -2.98 2.56 29.74
CA THR A 260 -2.61 3.91 29.30
C THR A 260 -3.57 4.45 28.24
N PRO A 261 -4.02 5.72 28.34
CA PRO A 261 -4.92 6.30 27.35
C PRO A 261 -4.21 6.41 26.00
N LEU A 262 -4.57 5.54 25.06
CA LEU A 262 -4.23 5.72 23.67
C LEU A 262 -4.96 6.98 23.19
N ASN A 263 -4.22 8.04 22.91
CA ASN A 263 -4.74 9.21 22.20
C ASN A 263 -4.90 8.83 20.72
N LEU A 264 -5.95 8.08 20.39
CA LEU A 264 -6.45 8.01 19.01
C LEU A 264 -6.99 9.41 18.68
N PHE A 265 -6.13 10.26 18.11
CA PHE A 265 -6.55 11.54 17.56
C PHE A 265 -7.56 11.25 16.45
N SER A 266 -8.77 11.81 16.57
CA SER A 266 -9.80 11.67 15.54
C SER A 266 -9.33 12.38 14.26
N ILE A 267 -8.89 11.59 13.27
CA ILE A 267 -8.40 12.05 11.97
C ILE A 267 -9.46 12.88 11.23
N ALA A 268 -10.76 12.61 11.42
CA ALA A 268 -11.85 13.45 10.89
C ALA A 268 -11.76 14.92 11.35
N ARG A 269 -11.32 15.16 12.59
CA ARG A 269 -11.12 16.53 13.10
C ARG A 269 -9.83 17.16 12.61
N VAL A 270 -8.79 16.35 12.34
CA VAL A 270 -7.55 16.81 11.72
C VAL A 270 -7.82 17.28 10.28
N HIS A 271 -8.58 16.51 9.51
CA HIS A 271 -9.05 16.95 8.20
C HIS A 271 -9.95 18.19 8.26
N PHE A 272 -10.85 18.28 9.24
CA PHE A 272 -11.65 19.49 9.44
C PHE A 272 -10.77 20.71 9.76
N ALA A 273 -9.80 20.59 10.67
CA ALA A 273 -8.87 21.65 11.02
C ALA A 273 -7.99 22.08 9.84
N LYS A 274 -7.54 21.11 9.03
CA LYS A 274 -6.84 21.37 7.77
C LYS A 274 -7.69 22.21 6.82
N MET A 275 -8.96 21.86 6.62
CA MET A 275 -9.86 22.63 5.76
C MET A 275 -10.06 24.05 6.30
N VAL A 276 -10.23 24.21 7.61
CA VAL A 276 -10.36 25.53 8.25
C VAL A 276 -9.09 26.38 8.07
N ILE A 277 -7.90 25.82 8.30
CA ILE A 277 -6.62 26.52 8.13
C ILE A 277 -6.43 26.93 6.66
N LEU A 278 -6.74 26.04 5.72
CA LEU A 278 -6.62 26.29 4.28
C LEU A 278 -7.56 27.42 3.85
N ILE A 279 -8.82 27.40 4.30
CA ILE A 279 -9.80 28.46 4.02
C ILE A 279 -9.34 29.79 4.60
N LEU A 280 -8.85 29.82 5.84
CA LEU A 280 -8.33 31.05 6.46
C LEU A 280 -7.13 31.60 5.70
N LEU A 281 -6.20 30.74 5.28
CA LEU A 281 -5.02 31.17 4.55
C LEU A 281 -5.38 31.70 3.14
N MET A 282 -6.35 31.07 2.47
CA MET A 282 -6.93 31.57 1.21
C MET A 282 -7.59 32.93 1.39
N LEU A 283 -8.39 33.09 2.44
CA LEU A 283 -9.08 34.34 2.77
C LEU A 283 -8.09 35.47 3.09
N CYS A 284 -7.04 35.17 3.87
CA CYS A 284 -5.98 36.14 4.14
C CYS A 284 -5.27 36.58 2.86
N LEU A 285 -4.93 35.67 1.96
CA LEU A 285 -4.32 36.01 0.67
C LEU A 285 -5.23 36.88 -0.22
N LEU A 286 -6.55 36.70 -0.14
CA LEU A 286 -7.51 37.52 -0.87
C LEU A 286 -7.71 38.91 -0.24
N CYS A 287 -7.72 39.00 1.09
CA CYS A 287 -7.99 40.26 1.81
C CYS A 287 -6.75 41.13 2.04
N LEU A 288 -5.56 40.54 2.24
CA LEU A 288 -4.30 41.25 2.46
C LEU A 288 -3.95 42.29 1.37
N PRO A 289 -4.17 42.06 0.06
CA PRO A 289 -3.86 43.07 -0.95
C PRO A 289 -4.84 44.25 -0.93
N ILE A 290 -6.06 44.10 -0.39
CA ILE A 290 -7.09 45.16 -0.37
C ILE A 290 -6.70 46.31 0.57
N ILE A 291 -6.10 46.00 1.71
CA ILE A 291 -5.71 46.98 2.74
C ILE A 291 -4.66 48.00 2.22
N PRO A 292 -3.50 47.58 1.70
CA PRO A 292 -2.49 48.48 1.14
C PRO A 292 -3.00 49.18 -0.13
N LEU A 293 -3.81 48.51 -0.97
CA LEU A 293 -4.46 49.17 -2.11
C LEU A 293 -5.28 50.35 -1.61
N TYR A 294 -6.21 50.12 -0.68
CA TYR A 294 -7.06 51.18 -0.12
C TYR A 294 -6.24 52.33 0.47
N SER A 295 -5.16 52.01 1.19
CA SER A 295 -4.27 53.01 1.79
C SER A 295 -3.50 53.82 0.75
N TRP A 296 -3.08 53.24 -0.38
CA TRP A 296 -2.36 53.94 -1.43
C TRP A 296 -3.30 54.73 -2.35
N THR A 297 -4.54 54.26 -2.52
CA THR A 297 -5.57 55.00 -3.25
C THR A 297 -6.00 56.25 -2.48
N GLN A 298 -6.05 56.22 -1.14
CA GLN A 298 -6.34 57.41 -0.33
C GLN A 298 -5.08 58.26 -0.03
N GLY A 299 -3.92 57.62 0.15
CA GLY A 299 -2.65 58.28 0.43
C GLY A 299 -2.04 59.01 -0.78
N GLY A 300 -2.54 58.75 -1.98
CA GLY A 300 -2.19 59.53 -3.19
C GLY A 300 -2.66 60.99 -3.13
N GLY A 301 -3.42 61.40 -2.11
CA GLY A 301 -3.87 62.78 -1.90
C GLY A 301 -3.05 63.61 -0.90
N GLY A 302 -1.94 63.11 -0.34
CA GLY A 302 -1.27 63.85 0.73
C GLY A 302 0.18 63.48 0.99
N ASP A 303 1.11 64.05 0.21
CA ASP A 303 2.34 64.58 0.78
C ASP A 303 2.72 65.88 0.03
N LYS A 304 2.17 66.99 0.51
CA LYS A 304 2.60 68.34 0.12
C LYS A 304 3.89 68.62 0.88
N LYS A 305 5.02 68.62 0.18
CA LYS A 305 6.18 69.43 0.55
C LYS A 305 6.42 70.48 -0.53
N ASP A 306 5.86 71.64 -0.22
CA ASP A 306 6.25 73.00 -0.56
C ASP A 306 6.80 73.29 -1.97
N GLY A 307 5.94 73.97 -2.75
CA GLY A 307 6.33 75.15 -3.52
C GLY A 307 6.60 74.95 -5.01
N GLU A 308 5.54 74.92 -5.83
CA GLU A 308 5.30 75.79 -6.99
C GLU A 308 4.17 75.23 -7.88
N SER A 309 3.64 76.12 -8.72
CA SER A 309 2.29 76.22 -9.28
C SER A 309 1.87 75.14 -10.30
N GLU A 310 0.55 74.97 -10.38
CA GLU A 310 -0.25 74.61 -11.57
C GLU A 310 0.13 73.35 -12.36
N GLU A 311 -0.61 72.26 -12.15
CA GLU A 311 -1.64 71.83 -13.09
C GLU A 311 -2.41 70.65 -12.49
N GLU A 312 -3.73 70.77 -12.53
CA GLU A 312 -4.68 69.75 -12.16
C GLU A 312 -4.48 68.52 -13.06
N SER A 313 -3.86 67.47 -12.50
CA SER A 313 -3.91 66.14 -13.09
C SER A 313 -3.99 65.13 -11.98
N THR A 314 -5.17 64.52 -11.88
CA THR A 314 -5.51 63.27 -11.23
C THR A 314 -4.74 62.08 -11.84
N ALA A 315 -3.44 62.24 -12.07
CA ALA A 315 -2.57 61.21 -12.62
C ALA A 315 -1.91 60.47 -11.45
N ILE A 316 -2.38 59.26 -11.18
CA ILE A 316 -1.69 58.31 -10.29
C ILE A 316 -0.24 58.20 -10.76
N THR A 317 0.73 58.60 -9.93
CA THR A 317 2.16 58.52 -10.24
C THR A 317 2.51 57.11 -10.73
N GLY A 318 3.20 56.98 -11.87
CA GLY A 318 3.54 55.67 -12.48
C GLY A 318 4.28 54.73 -11.53
N GLN A 319 5.02 55.27 -10.55
CA GLN A 319 5.65 54.50 -9.47
C GLN A 319 4.65 53.88 -8.49
N THR A 320 3.55 54.56 -8.17
CA THR A 320 2.48 54.04 -7.31
C THR A 320 1.70 52.95 -8.04
N LEU A 321 1.45 53.13 -9.33
CA LEU A 321 0.80 52.13 -10.19
C LEU A 321 1.66 50.87 -10.35
N ALA A 322 2.97 51.02 -10.52
CA ALA A 322 3.91 49.89 -10.56
C ALA A 322 3.94 49.10 -9.23
N LYS A 323 3.87 49.79 -8.07
CA LYS A 323 3.80 49.15 -6.75
C LYS A 323 2.49 48.36 -6.57
N MET A 324 1.36 48.90 -7.00
CA MET A 324 0.06 48.21 -6.97
C MET A 324 0.06 46.97 -7.86
N MET A 325 0.55 47.09 -9.10
CA MET A 325 0.63 45.99 -10.05
C MET A 325 1.56 44.87 -9.54
N GLY A 326 2.72 45.24 -9.00
CA GLY A 326 3.67 44.28 -8.41
C GLY A 326 3.09 43.53 -7.21
N LEU A 327 2.34 44.23 -6.34
CA LEU A 327 1.69 43.61 -5.18
C LEU A 327 0.62 42.60 -5.63
N ILE A 328 -0.27 42.98 -6.56
CA ILE A 328 -1.34 42.11 -7.06
C ILE A 328 -0.75 40.87 -7.73
N VAL A 329 0.26 41.02 -8.60
CA VAL A 329 0.94 39.89 -9.25
C VAL A 329 1.59 38.97 -8.23
N SER A 330 2.26 39.53 -7.21
CA SER A 330 2.89 38.71 -6.16
C SER A 330 1.87 37.92 -5.34
N CYS A 331 0.72 38.53 -5.02
CA CYS A 331 -0.33 37.88 -4.25
C CYS A 331 -1.07 36.82 -5.08
N ALA A 332 -1.33 37.08 -6.37
CA ALA A 332 -1.92 36.12 -7.30
C ALA A 332 -1.00 34.90 -7.51
N LEU A 333 0.32 35.12 -7.62
CA LEU A 333 1.29 34.03 -7.68
C LEU A 333 1.31 33.22 -6.38
N ALA A 334 1.32 33.86 -5.22
CA ALA A 334 1.27 33.18 -3.94
C ALA A 334 -0.03 32.37 -3.77
N PHE A 335 -1.17 32.93 -4.17
CA PHE A 335 -2.47 32.23 -4.19
C PHE A 335 -2.46 31.01 -5.10
N GLY A 336 -1.94 31.13 -6.33
CA GLY A 336 -1.81 30.01 -7.27
C GLY A 336 -0.88 28.91 -6.75
N VAL A 337 0.24 29.27 -6.12
CA VAL A 337 1.15 28.30 -5.47
C VAL A 337 0.43 27.57 -4.34
N VAL A 338 -0.26 28.28 -3.46
CA VAL A 338 -0.97 27.64 -2.34
C VAL A 338 -2.12 26.78 -2.84
N LEU A 339 -2.90 27.20 -3.84
CA LEU A 339 -3.91 26.32 -4.45
C LEU A 339 -3.27 25.06 -5.02
N SER A 340 -2.20 25.19 -5.81
CA SER A 340 -1.51 24.04 -6.41
C SER A 340 -0.91 23.07 -5.39
N VAL A 341 -0.51 23.59 -4.23
CA VAL A 341 0.28 22.85 -3.24
C VAL A 341 -0.58 22.31 -2.10
N CYS A 342 -1.70 22.97 -1.80
CA CYS A 342 -2.61 22.62 -0.71
C CYS A 342 -3.89 21.93 -1.20
N THR A 343 -4.25 22.03 -2.48
CA THR A 343 -5.50 21.50 -3.01
C THR A 343 -5.24 20.59 -4.22
N ARG A 344 -6.14 19.63 -4.44
CA ARG A 344 -6.17 18.77 -5.64
C ARG A 344 -6.71 19.49 -6.89
N ALA A 345 -6.58 20.82 -6.96
CA ALA A 345 -7.10 21.59 -8.08
C ALA A 345 -6.37 21.17 -9.36
N LYS A 346 -7.13 20.77 -10.38
CA LYS A 346 -6.54 20.43 -11.69
C LYS A 346 -5.89 21.68 -12.27
N LYS A 347 -4.89 21.49 -13.15
CA LYS A 347 -4.16 22.61 -13.80
C LYS A 347 -5.11 23.70 -14.32
N HIS A 348 -6.23 23.32 -14.95
CA HIS A 348 -7.23 24.26 -15.48
C HIS A 348 -8.07 24.97 -14.41
N GLU A 349 -8.31 24.34 -13.26
CA GLU A 349 -9.01 24.95 -12.13
C GLU A 349 -8.13 26.03 -11.48
N ILE A 350 -6.82 25.76 -11.34
CA ILE A 350 -5.84 26.73 -10.82
C ILE A 350 -5.77 27.96 -11.75
N PHE A 351 -5.74 27.76 -13.06
CA PHE A 351 -5.74 28.86 -14.03
C PHE A 351 -7.04 29.68 -14.00
N GLY A 352 -8.20 29.03 -13.82
CA GLY A 352 -9.48 29.73 -13.68
C GLY A 352 -9.54 30.60 -12.42
N SER A 353 -9.03 30.10 -11.29
CA SER A 353 -9.03 30.84 -10.02
C SER A 353 -8.01 31.97 -9.96
N CYS A 354 -6.91 31.94 -10.74
CA CYS A 354 -5.95 33.04 -10.80
C CYS A 354 -6.36 34.17 -11.76
N ALA A 355 -7.36 33.94 -12.61
CA ALA A 355 -7.84 34.90 -13.61
C ALA A 355 -9.08 35.70 -13.16
N ALA A 356 -9.74 35.25 -12.08
CA ALA A 356 -10.83 35.95 -11.41
C ALA A 356 -10.27 36.97 -10.40
#